data_AF-A0A3G8WI41-F1
#
_entry.id   AF-A0A3G8WI41-F1
#
_cell.length_a   1.000
_cell.length_b   1.000
_cell.length_c   1.000
_cell.angle_alpha   90.00
_cell.angle_beta   90.00
_cell.angle_gamma   90.00
#
_symmetry.space_group_name_H-M   'P 1'
#
loop_
_entity.id
_entity.type
_entity.pdbx_description
1 polymer ?
#
loop_
_entity_poly.entity_id
_entity_poly.type
_entity_poly.pdbx_seq_one_letter_code
_entity_poly.pdbx_strand_id
1 'polypeptide(L)'
;MKEFKILWIFYRKLIIPTFLFSVMLALALGVFNPSVFGFSFLFILPLMQYFIYEVRFPDEYVFYANFGFSRKFLWIFTVGFAFFIKALSGFL
;
A
#
# COMPACT_ATOMS: atom_id res chain seq x y z
N MET A 1 -8.35 -19.28 -6.15
CA MET A 1 -7.48 -18.61 -7.16
C MET A 1 -8.05 -17.28 -7.64
N LYS A 2 -9.37 -17.15 -7.83
CA LYS A 2 -9.99 -15.91 -8.32
C LYS A 2 -9.90 -14.76 -7.29
N GLU A 3 -10.09 -15.02 -5.99
CA GLU A 3 -10.04 -13.98 -4.96
C GLU A 3 -8.64 -13.35 -4.82
N PHE A 4 -7.59 -14.19 -4.82
CA PHE A 4 -6.21 -13.71 -4.78
C PHE A 4 -5.87 -12.81 -5.97
N LYS A 5 -6.35 -13.15 -7.17
CA LYS A 5 -6.14 -12.33 -8.36
C LYS A 5 -6.81 -10.96 -8.24
N ILE A 6 -8.00 -10.90 -7.65
CA ILE A 6 -8.74 -9.66 -7.42
C ILE A 6 -8.01 -8.79 -6.38
N LEU A 7 -7.58 -9.39 -5.27
CA LEU A 7 -6.79 -8.70 -4.25
C LEU A 7 -5.46 -8.18 -4.84
N TRP A 8 -4.82 -8.96 -5.71
CA TRP A 8 -3.62 -8.53 -6.41
C TRP A 8 -3.86 -7.31 -7.32
N ILE A 9 -4.99 -7.26 -8.04
CA ILE A 9 -5.35 -6.10 -8.87
C ILE A 9 -5.50 -4.85 -7.99
N PHE A 10 -6.12 -4.99 -6.81
CA PHE A 10 -6.25 -3.90 -5.85
C PHE A 10 -4.87 -3.36 -5.42
N TYR A 11 -3.97 -4.25 -4.98
CA TYR A 11 -2.65 -3.87 -4.48
C TYR A 11 -1.68 -3.41 -5.56
N ARG A 12 -1.81 -3.89 -6.80
CA ARG A 12 -0.94 -3.44 -7.91
C ARG A 12 -1.06 -1.94 -8.15
N LYS A 13 -2.27 -1.37 -8.04
CA LYS A 13 -2.49 0.08 -8.16
C LYS A 13 -1.86 0.88 -7.02
N LEU A 14 -1.72 0.28 -5.83
CA LEU A 14 -1.19 0.91 -4.62
C LEU A 14 0.33 0.81 -4.51
N ILE A 15 0.87 -0.39 -4.78
CA ILE A 15 2.28 -0.70 -4.54
C ILE A 15 3.18 0.13 -5.43
N ILE A 16 2.84 0.33 -6.72
CA ILE A 16 3.67 1.07 -7.66
C ILE A 16 3.94 2.51 -7.17
N PRO A 17 2.92 3.36 -6.92
CA PRO A 17 3.17 4.71 -6.45
C PRO A 17 3.77 4.72 -5.03
N THR A 18 3.34 3.82 -4.16
CA THR A 18 3.88 3.73 -2.79
C THR A 18 5.37 3.46 -2.79
N PHE A 19 5.79 2.45 -3.53
CA PHE A 19 7.19 2.08 -3.65
C PHE A 19 8.01 3.22 -4.23
N LEU A 20 7.53 3.85 -5.30
CA LEU A 20 8.23 4.94 -5.97
C LEU A 20 8.47 6.13 -5.03
N PHE A 21 7.43 6.63 -4.36
CA PHE A 21 7.59 7.73 -3.40
C PHE A 21 8.45 7.34 -2.19
N SER A 22 8.34 6.10 -1.70
CA SER A 22 9.14 5.63 -0.57
C SER A 22 10.63 5.52 -0.93
N VAL A 23 10.96 5.08 -2.14
CA VAL A 23 12.34 5.04 -2.65
C VAL A 23 12.89 6.45 -2.84
N MET A 24 12.09 7.37 -3.41
CA MET A 24 12.49 8.77 -3.56
C MET A 24 12.86 9.41 -2.22
N LEU A 25 12.05 9.18 -1.17
CA LEU A 25 12.35 9.67 0.17
C LEU A 25 13.57 8.98 0.80
N ALA A 26 13.73 7.68 0.59
CA ALA A 26 14.88 6.93 1.07
C ALA A 26 16.20 7.33 0.41
N LEU A 27 16.14 7.90 -0.79
CA LEU A 27 17.29 8.42 -1.54
C LEU A 27 17.51 9.93 -1.37
N ALA A 28 16.66 10.63 -0.61
CA ALA A 28 16.69 12.09 -0.51
C ALA A 28 18.03 12.64 0.03
N LEU A 29 18.79 11.82 0.78
CA LEU A 29 20.10 12.17 1.33
C LEU A 29 21.28 11.65 0.49
N GLY A 30 21.03 11.20 -0.75
CA GLY A 30 22.06 10.73 -1.68
C GLY A 30 22.51 9.28 -1.49
N VAL A 31 22.14 8.63 -0.39
CA VAL A 31 22.39 7.20 -0.11
C VAL A 31 21.08 6.55 0.32
N PHE A 32 20.82 5.34 -0.15
CA PHE A 32 19.62 4.60 0.21
C PHE A 32 19.63 4.23 1.70
N ASN A 33 18.60 4.67 2.42
CA ASN A 33 18.38 4.31 3.82
C ASN A 33 17.16 3.37 3.97
N PRO A 34 17.35 2.06 4.27
CA PRO A 34 16.26 1.10 4.44
C PRO A 34 15.27 1.49 5.54
N SER A 35 15.75 2.09 6.62
CA SER A 35 14.90 2.54 7.73
C SER A 35 13.96 3.68 7.31
N VAL A 36 14.44 4.62 6.50
CA VAL A 36 13.64 5.71 5.92
C VAL A 36 12.67 5.16 4.88
N PHE A 37 13.09 4.20 4.04
CA PHE A 37 12.21 3.52 3.10
C PHE A 37 11.02 2.87 3.81
N GLY A 38 11.29 2.03 4.81
CA GLY A 38 10.23 1.34 5.55
C GLY A 38 9.30 2.31 6.29
N PHE A 39 9.85 3.39 6.85
CA PHE A 39 9.04 4.40 7.53
C PHE A 39 8.17 5.19 6.54
N SER A 40 8.72 5.55 5.38
CA SER A 40 7.97 6.22 4.31
C SER A 40 6.85 5.32 3.79
N PHE A 41 7.14 4.03 3.57
CA PHE A 41 6.17 3.04 3.10
C PHE A 41 5.00 2.88 4.07
N LEU A 42 5.27 2.94 5.38
CA LEU A 42 4.26 2.84 6.45
C LEU A 42 3.15 3.89 6.30
N PHE A 43 3.50 5.12 5.93
CA PHE A 43 2.54 6.23 5.79
C PHE A 43 2.02 6.39 4.37
N ILE A 44 2.86 6.17 3.37
CA ILE A 44 2.48 6.37 1.98
C ILE A 44 1.48 5.30 1.53
N LEU A 45 1.59 4.05 1.97
CA LEU A 45 0.67 3.00 1.51
C LEU A 45 -0.80 3.28 1.92
N PRO A 46 -1.11 3.56 3.21
CA PRO A 46 -2.45 4.01 3.62
C PRO A 46 -2.91 5.28 2.87
N LEU A 47 -2.00 6.23 2.65
CA LEU A 47 -2.31 7.47 1.96
C LEU A 47 -2.64 7.24 0.48
N MET A 48 -1.95 6.31 -0.19
CA MET A 48 -2.26 5.91 -1.56
C MET A 48 -3.59 5.16 -1.63
N GLN A 49 -3.93 4.33 -0.64
CA GLN A 49 -5.26 3.71 -0.59
C GLN A 49 -6.36 4.74 -0.44
N TYR A 50 -6.18 5.71 0.46
CA TYR A 50 -7.10 6.82 0.60
C TYR A 50 -7.25 7.59 -0.71
N PHE A 51 -6.13 8.04 -1.30
CA PHE A 51 -6.17 8.86 -2.50
C PHE A 51 -6.80 8.13 -3.71
N ILE A 52 -6.45 6.86 -3.94
CA ILE A 52 -6.94 6.11 -5.09
C ILE A 52 -8.39 5.67 -4.89
N TYR A 53 -8.73 5.09 -3.74
CA TYR A 53 -10.01 4.42 -3.56
C TYR A 53 -11.05 5.23 -2.77
N GLU A 54 -10.68 6.27 -2.04
CA GLU A 54 -11.65 7.14 -1.35
C GLU A 54 -11.92 8.42 -2.14
N VAL A 55 -10.89 8.96 -2.82
CA VAL A 55 -11.00 10.24 -3.52
C VAL A 55 -11.19 10.03 -5.03
N ARG A 56 -10.29 9.29 -5.67
CA ARG A 56 -10.25 9.22 -7.13
C ARG A 56 -11.25 8.23 -7.73
N PHE A 57 -11.39 7.06 -7.13
CA PHE A 57 -12.22 5.96 -7.64
C PHE A 57 -13.05 5.29 -6.53
N PRO A 58 -14.00 6.01 -5.89
CA PRO A 58 -14.81 5.47 -4.79
C PRO A 58 -15.65 4.25 -5.19
N ASP A 59 -16.12 4.19 -6.43
CA ASP A 59 -16.94 3.08 -6.94
C ASP A 59 -16.17 1.75 -7.01
N GLU A 60 -14.84 1.78 -7.04
CA GLU A 60 -14.04 0.56 -7.02
C GLU A 60 -14.20 -0.20 -5.70
N TYR A 61 -14.46 0.46 -4.56
CA TYR A 61 -14.79 -0.26 -3.32
C TYR A 61 -16.08 -1.09 -3.46
N VAL A 62 -17.06 -0.59 -4.19
CA VAL A 62 -18.31 -1.33 -4.47
C VAL A 62 -18.01 -2.55 -5.33
N PHE A 63 -17.13 -2.40 -6.33
CA PHE A 63 -16.65 -3.54 -7.12
C PHE A 63 -15.99 -4.61 -6.25
N TYR A 64 -15.04 -4.26 -5.38
CA TYR A 64 -14.38 -5.23 -4.51
C TYR A 64 -15.32 -5.84 -3.45
N ALA A 65 -16.31 -5.07 -2.98
CA ALA A 65 -17.33 -5.57 -2.06
C ALA A 65 -18.20 -6.67 -2.69
N ASN A 66 -18.51 -6.57 -3.99
CA ASN A 66 -19.24 -7.63 -4.73
C ASN A 66 -18.47 -8.96 -4.79
N PHE A 67 -17.15 -8.93 -4.59
CA PHE A 67 -16.30 -10.13 -4.51
C PHE A 67 -16.02 -10.58 -3.07
N GLY A 68 -16.68 -9.99 -2.07
CA GLY A 68 -16.55 -10.36 -0.66
C GLY A 68 -15.47 -9.59 0.12
N PHE A 69 -14.78 -8.63 -0.51
CA PHE A 69 -13.79 -7.81 0.18
C PHE A 69 -14.42 -6.55 0.75
N SER A 70 -14.66 -6.54 2.06
CA SER A 70 -15.15 -5.33 2.73
C SER A 70 -14.09 -4.22 2.74
N ARG A 71 -14.55 -2.96 2.72
CA ARG A 71 -13.68 -1.79 2.87
C ARG A 71 -12.80 -1.85 4.12
N LYS A 72 -13.37 -2.29 5.26
CA LYS A 72 -12.63 -2.48 6.51
C LYS A 72 -11.52 -3.53 6.38
N PHE A 73 -11.81 -4.66 5.74
CA PHE A 73 -10.81 -5.70 5.50
C PHE A 73 -9.64 -5.19 4.67
N LEU A 74 -9.90 -4.45 3.59
CA LEU A 74 -8.86 -3.86 2.74
C LEU A 74 -7.98 -2.89 3.53
N TRP A 75 -8.58 -2.02 4.34
CA TRP A 75 -7.84 -1.11 5.23
C TRP A 75 -6.97 -1.83 6.26
N ILE A 76 -7.52 -2.84 6.96
CA ILE A 76 -6.75 -3.63 7.94
C ILE A 76 -5.57 -4.33 7.25
N PHE A 77 -5.80 -4.93 6.09
CA PHE A 77 -4.75 -5.61 5.35
C PHE A 77 -3.67 -4.63 4.89
N THR A 78 -4.05 -3.46 4.37
CA THR A 78 -3.09 -2.44 3.94
C THR A 78 -2.23 -1.95 5.10
N VAL A 79 -2.84 -1.62 6.23
CA VAL A 79 -2.09 -1.19 7.41
C VAL A 79 -1.17 -2.33 7.90
N GLY A 80 -1.68 -3.56 7.98
CA GLY A 80 -0.88 -4.73 8.35
C GLY A 80 0.31 -4.97 7.41
N PHE A 81 0.10 -4.84 6.10
CA PHE A 81 1.15 -4.96 5.10
C PHE A 81 2.17 -3.83 5.19
N ALA A 82 1.73 -2.60 5.46
CA ALA A 82 2.62 -1.46 5.67
C ALA A 82 3.54 -1.67 6.90
N PHE A 83 2.99 -2.17 8.01
CA PHE A 83 3.76 -2.55 9.19
C PHE A 83 4.73 -3.70 8.90
N PHE A 84 4.30 -4.71 8.15
CA PHE A 84 5.16 -5.82 7.74
C PHE A 84 6.38 -5.34 6.95
N ILE A 85 6.19 -4.44 5.98
CA ILE A 85 7.31 -3.85 5.21
C ILE A 85 8.22 -3.00 6.10
N LYS A 86 7.65 -2.21 7.03
CA LYS A 86 8.45 -1.43 7.97
C LYS A 86 9.32 -2.33 8.85
N ALA A 87 8.76 -3.42 9.37
CA ALA A 87 9.49 -4.39 10.17
C ALA A 87 10.62 -5.02 9.35
N LEU A 88 10.32 -5.53 8.15
CA LEU A 88 11.30 -6.14 7.26
C LEU A 88 12.47 -5.18 6.93
N SER A 89 12.15 -3.92 6.68
CA SER A 89 13.14 -2.88 6.36
C SER A 89 14.00 -2.47 7.56
N GLY A 90 13.59 -2.79 8.79
CA GLY A 90 14.40 -2.60 10.00
C GLY A 90 15.42 -3.72 10.25
N PHE A 91 15.26 -4.87 9.59
CA PHE A 91 16.21 -5.99 9.66
C PHE A 91 17.30 -5.95 8.59
N LEU A 92 17.14 -5.10 7.56
CA LEU A 92 18.07 -4.88 6.44
C LEU A 92 19.02 -3.72 6.74
#